data_AF-I4DNZ6-F1
#
_entry.id   AF-I4DNZ6-F1
#
_cell.length_a   1.000
_cell.length_b   1.000
_cell.length_c   1.000
_cell.angle_alpha   90.00
_cell.angle_beta   90.00
_cell.angle_gamma   90.00
#
_symmetry.space_group_name_H-M   'P 1'
#
loop_
_entity.id
_entity.type
_entity.pdbx_description
1 polymer ?
#
loop_
_entity_poly.entity_id
_entity_poly.type
_entity_poly.pdbx_seq_one_letter_code
_entity_poly.pdbx_strand_id
1 'polypeptide(L)'
;NAQYLGNQSGTRCLGNYLVKGLYKAFPNIGIAAAEPVVATPEIHGPIALDESCRFLVLVSAGVYKRIQEVRGCSEQTNKQLAQIIVENFRKQTDFTKVSHTVLGEIEDEFLTYCNKNNLTPKANTHVTLLIRNFNFLPPVPQNDTINLRNPVHKQNERSSVRFNPIVQSKSNTLINEIDSEIDTSGTIDMGTNDSNIDTNQSNDSDISSCRPYDKDRKIKGYVDFTCYYENVAKARKNGTLPGFIK
;
A
#
# COMPACT_ATOMS: atom_id res chain seq x y z
N ASN A 1 -4.78 -21.12 11.20
CA ASN A 1 -5.64 -21.53 10.07
C ASN A 1 -6.38 -20.31 9.54
N ALA A 2 -5.85 -19.65 8.51
CA ALA A 2 -6.56 -18.55 7.86
C ALA A 2 -7.70 -19.13 7.01
N GLN A 3 -8.93 -18.71 7.26
CA GLN A 3 -10.08 -19.13 6.48
C GLN A 3 -10.05 -18.38 5.15
N TYR A 4 -9.80 -19.10 4.04
CA TYR A 4 -9.78 -18.51 2.71
C TYR A 4 -11.22 -18.24 2.23
N LEU A 5 -11.46 -17.02 1.75
CA LEU A 5 -12.62 -16.63 0.98
C LEU A 5 -12.33 -16.92 -0.49
N GLY A 6 -12.83 -18.06 -0.98
CA GLY A 6 -12.47 -18.60 -2.29
C GLY A 6 -10.96 -18.81 -2.42
N ASN A 7 -10.29 -17.94 -3.17
CA ASN A 7 -8.85 -18.00 -3.46
C ASN A 7 -7.98 -16.99 -2.68
N GLN A 8 -8.55 -16.22 -1.75
CA GLN A 8 -7.82 -15.18 -1.01
C GLN A 8 -8.22 -15.15 0.47
N SER A 9 -7.41 -14.50 1.31
CA SER A 9 -7.71 -14.34 2.74
C SER A 9 -8.38 -12.99 3.07
N GLY A 10 -8.29 -12.01 2.18
CA GLY A 10 -8.88 -10.69 2.38
C GLY A 10 -10.35 -10.62 2.03
N THR A 11 -11.10 -9.81 2.78
CA THR A 11 -12.50 -9.44 2.50
C THR A 11 -12.61 -8.21 1.60
N ARG A 12 -11.48 -7.60 1.23
CA ARG A 12 -11.42 -6.45 0.33
C ARG A 12 -10.27 -6.61 -0.65
N CYS A 13 -10.53 -6.38 -1.93
CA CYS A 13 -9.50 -6.32 -2.97
C CYS A 13 -10.01 -5.59 -4.21
N LEU A 14 -9.10 -5.10 -5.05
CA LEU A 14 -9.43 -4.65 -6.39
C LEU A 14 -9.50 -5.85 -7.34
N GLY A 15 -10.43 -5.85 -8.30
CA GLY A 15 -10.60 -6.95 -9.25
C GLY A 15 -11.11 -8.24 -8.59
N ASN A 16 -10.55 -9.39 -8.98
CA ASN A 16 -10.91 -10.75 -8.55
C ASN A 16 -12.41 -11.09 -8.74
N TYR A 17 -12.82 -11.24 -9.99
CA TYR A 17 -14.21 -11.57 -10.37
C TYR A 17 -14.74 -12.86 -9.73
N LEU A 18 -13.86 -13.83 -9.44
CA LEU A 18 -14.24 -15.12 -8.87
C LEU A 18 -14.95 -15.00 -7.52
N VAL A 19 -14.43 -14.16 -6.63
CA VAL A 19 -14.98 -13.96 -5.28
C VAL A 19 -15.96 -12.78 -5.18
N LYS A 20 -16.15 -12.07 -6.30
CA LYS A 20 -17.13 -10.99 -6.49
C LYS A 20 -18.28 -11.52 -7.32
N GLY A 21 -18.36 -11.24 -8.61
CA GLY A 21 -19.49 -11.64 -9.46
C GLY A 21 -19.78 -13.15 -9.54
N LEU A 22 -18.80 -14.03 -9.29
CA LEU A 22 -19.00 -15.50 -9.27
C LEU A 22 -19.00 -16.12 -7.87
N TYR A 23 -19.14 -15.34 -6.81
CA TYR A 23 -19.08 -15.86 -5.44
C TYR A 23 -20.10 -16.97 -5.13
N LYS A 24 -21.26 -16.97 -5.82
CA LYS A 24 -22.29 -18.01 -5.71
C LYS A 24 -21.80 -19.42 -6.10
N ALA A 25 -20.76 -19.52 -6.92
CA ALA A 25 -20.18 -20.80 -7.31
C ALA A 25 -19.28 -21.42 -6.22
N PHE A 26 -18.95 -20.68 -5.16
CA PHE A 26 -18.03 -21.12 -4.11
C PHE A 26 -18.82 -21.57 -2.86
N PRO A 27 -18.74 -22.84 -2.43
CA PRO A 27 -19.55 -23.35 -1.31
C PRO A 27 -19.35 -22.60 0.02
N ASN A 28 -18.15 -22.08 0.28
CA ASN A 28 -17.79 -21.36 1.50
C ASN A 28 -18.37 -19.93 1.57
N ILE A 29 -18.73 -19.32 0.45
CA ILE A 29 -19.21 -17.92 0.41
C ILE A 29 -20.51 -17.74 -0.39
N GLY A 30 -21.00 -18.79 -1.07
CA GLY A 30 -22.17 -18.72 -1.94
C GLY A 30 -23.49 -18.47 -1.22
N ILE A 31 -23.56 -18.78 0.08
CA ILE A 31 -24.72 -18.48 0.92
C ILE A 31 -24.86 -16.98 1.24
N ALA A 32 -23.84 -16.15 0.95
CA ALA A 32 -23.89 -14.72 1.28
C ALA A 32 -25.01 -14.00 0.49
N ALA A 33 -25.74 -13.12 1.15
CA ALA A 33 -26.84 -12.37 0.53
C ALA A 33 -26.34 -11.33 -0.49
N ALA A 34 -25.12 -10.83 -0.31
CA ALA A 34 -24.46 -9.84 -1.15
C ALA A 34 -23.00 -10.25 -1.42
N GLU A 35 -22.28 -9.46 -2.22
CA GLU A 35 -20.86 -9.71 -2.52
C GLU A 35 -20.02 -9.76 -1.23
N PRO A 36 -19.38 -10.90 -0.91
CA PRO A 36 -18.65 -11.07 0.35
C PRO A 36 -17.28 -10.36 0.32
N VAL A 37 -16.76 -10.09 -0.87
CA VAL A 37 -15.49 -9.37 -1.08
C VAL A 37 -15.79 -8.06 -1.78
N VAL A 38 -15.42 -6.94 -1.17
CA VAL A 38 -15.72 -5.61 -1.72
C VAL A 38 -14.47 -4.90 -2.26
N ALA A 39 -14.66 -3.95 -3.17
CA ALA A 39 -13.58 -3.10 -3.69
C ALA A 39 -13.37 -1.80 -2.89
N THR A 40 -14.35 -1.43 -2.05
CA THR A 40 -14.37 -0.15 -1.34
C THR A 40 -13.21 -0.06 -0.35
N PRO A 41 -12.32 0.94 -0.46
CA PRO A 41 -11.24 1.13 0.49
C PRO A 41 -11.76 1.62 1.84
N GLU A 42 -10.93 1.46 2.87
CA GLU A 42 -11.09 2.16 4.14
C GLU A 42 -10.21 3.40 4.11
N ILE A 43 -10.80 4.57 4.33
CA ILE A 43 -10.08 5.85 4.34
C ILE A 43 -9.95 6.28 5.79
N HIS A 44 -8.71 6.29 6.28
CA HIS A 44 -8.40 6.91 7.56
C HIS A 44 -8.25 8.41 7.35
N GLY A 45 -8.88 9.20 8.23
CA GLY A 45 -8.91 10.66 8.15
C GLY A 45 -7.53 11.31 8.22
N PRO A 46 -7.47 12.66 8.14
CA PRO A 46 -6.20 13.36 8.13
C PRO A 46 -5.42 13.07 9.41
N ILE A 47 -4.20 12.55 9.26
CA ILE A 47 -3.25 12.37 10.36
C ILE A 47 -2.35 13.61 10.34
N ALA A 48 -2.50 14.47 11.35
CA ALA A 48 -1.63 15.63 11.50
C ALA A 48 -0.19 15.16 11.72
N LEU A 49 0.71 15.61 10.85
CA LEU A 49 2.14 15.34 10.98
C LEU A 49 2.76 16.47 11.78
N ASP A 50 3.24 16.13 12.98
CA ASP A 50 3.99 17.04 13.84
C ASP A 50 5.49 16.68 13.84
N GLU A 51 6.28 17.42 14.62
CA GLU A 51 7.70 17.14 14.79
C GLU A 51 7.94 15.76 15.41
N SER A 52 7.00 15.20 16.18
CA SER A 52 7.13 13.88 16.80
C SER A 52 7.14 12.74 15.76
N CYS A 53 6.47 12.92 14.62
CA CYS A 53 6.43 11.94 13.53
C CYS A 53 7.83 11.67 12.96
N ARG A 54 8.27 10.41 12.99
CA ARG A 54 9.63 10.03 12.54
C ARG A 54 9.66 9.55 11.11
N PHE A 55 8.89 8.51 10.79
CA PHE A 55 8.79 7.95 9.46
C PHE A 55 7.45 7.21 9.30
N LEU A 56 6.99 7.08 8.06
CA LEU A 56 5.84 6.27 7.65
C LEU A 56 6.35 5.02 6.91
N VAL A 57 5.70 3.88 7.16
CA VAL A 57 6.01 2.61 6.50
C VAL A 57 4.80 2.11 5.73
N LEU A 58 4.99 1.81 4.45
CA LEU A 58 4.04 1.04 3.65
C LEU A 58 4.68 -0.30 3.31
N VAL A 59 3.93 -1.37 3.51
CA VAL A 59 4.51 -2.72 3.55
C VAL A 59 3.54 -3.73 2.94
N SER A 60 4.07 -4.63 2.11
CA SER A 60 3.27 -5.73 1.56
C SER A 60 3.03 -6.81 2.62
N ALA A 61 1.94 -7.57 2.47
CA ALA A 61 1.63 -8.69 3.36
C ALA A 61 2.75 -9.75 3.42
N GLY A 62 3.58 -9.83 2.37
CA GLY A 62 4.71 -10.76 2.33
C GLY A 62 5.75 -10.51 3.41
N VAL A 63 6.08 -9.24 3.69
CA VAL A 63 7.03 -8.87 4.76
C VAL A 63 6.55 -9.38 6.11
N TYR A 64 5.28 -9.09 6.44
CA TYR A 64 4.68 -9.56 7.69
C TYR A 64 4.72 -11.08 7.81
N LYS A 65 4.38 -11.77 6.72
CA LYS A 65 4.38 -13.22 6.68
C LYS A 65 5.76 -13.81 6.97
N ARG A 66 6.84 -13.27 6.38
CA ARG A 66 8.21 -13.71 6.65
C ARG A 66 8.56 -13.58 8.14
N ILE A 67 8.32 -12.39 8.71
CA ILE A 67 8.66 -12.14 10.12
C ILE A 67 7.84 -13.05 11.05
N GLN A 68 6.55 -13.26 10.76
CA GLN A 68 5.67 -14.13 11.53
C GLN A 68 6.08 -15.61 11.47
N GLU A 69 6.52 -16.09 10.31
CA GLU A 69 6.98 -17.46 10.14
C GLU A 69 8.27 -17.72 10.94
N VAL A 70 9.19 -16.75 10.99
CA VAL A 70 10.44 -16.91 11.76
C VAL A 70 10.21 -16.75 13.26
N ARG A 71 9.47 -15.72 13.67
CA ARG A 71 9.39 -15.27 15.07
C ARG A 71 8.13 -15.75 15.81
N GLY A 72 7.17 -16.34 15.09
CA GLY A 72 5.99 -17.01 15.65
C GLY A 72 4.92 -16.09 16.29
N CYS A 73 5.15 -14.78 16.39
CA CYS A 73 4.25 -13.85 17.09
C CYS A 73 3.68 -12.77 16.15
N SER A 74 2.42 -12.93 15.75
CA SER A 74 1.71 -12.00 14.85
C SER A 74 1.44 -10.63 15.48
N GLU A 75 1.17 -10.58 16.78
CA GLU A 75 0.83 -9.33 17.49
C GLU A 75 2.02 -8.37 17.57
N GLN A 76 3.25 -8.91 17.60
CA GLN A 76 4.47 -8.11 17.75
C GLN A 76 5.14 -7.78 16.41
N THR A 77 4.58 -8.19 15.28
CA THR A 77 5.27 -8.05 13.98
C THR A 77 5.48 -6.58 13.59
N ASN A 78 4.53 -5.69 13.89
CA ASN A 78 4.69 -4.24 13.67
C ASN A 78 5.88 -3.68 14.46
N LYS A 79 5.99 -4.07 15.73
CA LYS A 79 7.08 -3.65 16.61
C LYS A 79 8.42 -4.19 16.11
N GLN A 80 8.47 -5.46 15.74
CA GLN A 80 9.67 -6.11 15.23
C GLN A 80 10.16 -5.45 13.93
N LEU A 81 9.24 -5.19 12.98
CA LEU A 81 9.58 -4.48 11.75
C LEU A 81 10.11 -3.06 12.04
N ALA A 82 9.44 -2.30 12.92
CA ALA A 82 9.89 -0.97 13.30
C ALA A 82 11.27 -0.99 13.96
N GLN A 83 11.58 -2.01 14.77
CA GLN A 83 12.90 -2.18 15.39
C GLN A 83 13.99 -2.42 14.34
N ILE A 84 13.77 -3.34 13.40
CA ILE A 84 14.72 -3.63 12.30
C ILE A 84 14.97 -2.35 11.48
N ILE A 85 13.92 -1.59 11.17
CA ILE A 85 14.02 -0.32 10.44
C ILE A 85 14.88 0.69 11.20
N VAL A 86 14.63 0.90 12.50
CA VAL A 86 15.38 1.84 13.33
C VAL A 86 16.86 1.43 13.47
N GLU A 87 17.14 0.13 13.58
CA GLU A 87 18.52 -0.37 13.60
C GLU A 87 19.23 -0.08 12.29
N ASN A 88 18.58 -0.27 11.15
CA ASN A 88 19.15 0.03 9.84
C ASN A 88 19.35 1.53 9.62
N PHE A 89 18.41 2.37 10.06
CA PHE A 89 18.57 3.82 10.05
C PHE A 89 19.80 4.30 10.84
N ARG A 90 20.22 3.56 11.87
CA ARG A 90 21.43 3.88 12.64
C ARG A 90 22.73 3.42 11.97
N LYS A 91 22.66 2.45 11.07
CA LYS A 91 23.81 1.91 10.34
C LYS A 91 24.05 2.64 9.01
N GLN A 92 22.98 3.13 8.38
CA GLN A 92 23.01 3.68 7.04
C GLN A 92 23.00 5.22 7.05
N THR A 93 23.84 5.83 6.21
CA THR A 93 23.79 7.27 5.93
C THR A 93 22.83 7.61 4.79
N ASP A 94 22.61 6.66 3.87
CA ASP A 94 21.74 6.81 2.71
C ASP A 94 20.40 6.11 2.96
N PHE A 95 19.36 6.90 3.19
CA PHE A 95 18.02 6.40 3.49
C PHE A 95 17.33 5.72 2.31
N THR A 96 17.79 5.93 1.08
CA THR A 96 17.24 5.20 -0.08
C THR A 96 17.58 3.71 -0.03
N LYS A 97 18.69 3.35 0.64
CA LYS A 97 19.15 1.97 0.79
C LYS A 97 18.55 1.25 1.99
N VAL A 98 18.01 2.00 2.97
CA VAL A 98 17.47 1.43 4.21
C VAL A 98 16.37 0.40 3.93
N SER A 99 15.44 0.70 3.03
CA SER A 99 14.36 -0.23 2.67
C SER A 99 14.92 -1.55 2.11
N HIS A 100 15.90 -1.47 1.20
CA HIS A 100 16.54 -2.65 0.62
C HIS A 100 17.33 -3.45 1.65
N THR A 101 18.09 -2.81 2.54
CA THR A 101 18.83 -3.51 3.60
C THR A 101 17.89 -4.21 4.59
N VAL A 102 16.81 -3.54 5.00
CA VAL A 102 15.79 -4.14 5.88
C VAL A 102 15.16 -5.36 5.23
N LEU A 103 14.81 -5.28 3.95
CA LEU A 103 14.26 -6.42 3.21
C LEU A 103 15.26 -7.58 3.10
N GLY A 104 16.54 -7.28 2.85
CA GLY A 104 17.61 -8.26 2.84
C GLY A 104 17.75 -8.98 4.18
N GLU A 105 17.84 -8.22 5.29
CA GLU A 105 17.94 -8.80 6.64
C GLU A 105 16.75 -9.72 6.96
N ILE A 106 15.52 -9.33 6.58
CA ILE A 106 14.31 -10.15 6.81
C ILE A 106 14.32 -11.42 5.96
N GLU A 107 14.69 -11.34 4.68
CA GLU A 107 14.72 -12.51 3.80
C GLU A 107 15.86 -13.47 4.18
N ASP A 108 17.01 -12.97 4.61
CA ASP A 108 18.13 -13.78 5.09
C ASP A 108 17.78 -14.51 6.40
N GLU A 109 17.12 -13.82 7.34
CA GLU A 109 16.62 -14.43 8.58
C GLU A 109 15.61 -15.54 8.25
N PHE A 110 14.72 -15.29 7.29
CA PHE A 110 13.72 -16.25 6.83
C PHE A 110 14.33 -17.48 6.15
N LEU A 111 15.26 -17.28 5.21
CA LEU A 111 15.97 -18.37 4.53
C LEU A 111 16.76 -19.23 5.53
N THR A 112 17.41 -18.58 6.50
CA THR A 112 18.11 -19.27 7.59
C THR A 112 17.15 -20.11 8.42
N TYR A 113 15.97 -19.58 8.75
CA TYR A 113 14.93 -20.32 9.46
C TYR A 113 14.43 -21.52 8.64
N CYS A 114 14.17 -21.33 7.34
CA CYS A 114 13.77 -22.43 6.46
C CYS A 114 14.81 -23.55 6.42
N ASN A 115 16.08 -23.20 6.25
CA ASN A 115 17.17 -24.18 6.23
C ASN A 115 17.30 -24.94 7.55
N LYS A 116 17.19 -24.25 8.69
CA LYS A 116 17.24 -24.88 10.03
C LYS A 116 16.10 -25.85 10.29
N ASN A 117 14.92 -25.59 9.71
CA ASN A 117 13.72 -26.38 9.94
C ASN A 117 13.39 -27.33 8.76
N ASN A 118 14.29 -27.48 7.78
CA ASN A 118 14.07 -28.25 6.56
C ASN A 118 12.78 -27.87 5.81
N LEU A 119 12.46 -26.58 5.78
CA LEU A 119 11.29 -26.03 5.10
C LEU A 119 11.70 -25.50 3.72
N THR A 120 10.84 -25.70 2.72
CA THR A 120 11.04 -25.12 1.39
C THR A 120 10.42 -23.73 1.31
N PRO A 121 11.20 -22.66 1.05
CA PRO A 121 10.68 -21.30 0.86
C PRO A 121 9.62 -21.25 -0.24
N LYS A 122 8.47 -20.64 0.05
CA LYS A 122 7.48 -20.36 -0.99
C LYS A 122 7.96 -19.20 -1.87
N ALA A 123 8.15 -19.47 -3.16
CA ALA A 123 8.75 -18.53 -4.11
C ALA A 123 7.88 -17.31 -4.49
N ASN A 124 6.56 -17.38 -4.27
CA ASN A 124 5.59 -16.41 -4.81
C ASN A 124 5.08 -15.40 -3.77
N THR A 125 5.79 -15.20 -2.66
CA THR A 125 5.43 -14.18 -1.68
C THR A 125 6.10 -12.86 -2.09
N HIS A 126 5.34 -11.93 -2.68
CA HIS A 126 5.87 -10.61 -3.01
C HIS A 126 6.18 -9.79 -1.76
N VAL A 127 7.42 -9.34 -1.65
CA VAL A 127 7.93 -8.58 -0.51
C VAL A 127 8.27 -7.17 -0.98
N THR A 128 7.63 -6.15 -0.39
CA THR A 128 7.85 -4.74 -0.73
C THR A 128 7.74 -3.89 0.52
N LEU A 129 8.67 -2.93 0.65
CA LEU A 129 8.77 -2.03 1.78
C LEU A 129 9.11 -0.63 1.27
N LEU A 130 8.25 0.34 1.59
CA LEU A 130 8.47 1.76 1.33
C LEU A 130 8.54 2.48 2.67
N ILE A 131 9.58 3.29 2.84
CA ILE A 131 9.82 4.08 4.04
C ILE A 131 9.86 5.55 3.64
N ARG A 132 8.90 6.33 4.14
CA ARG A 132 8.89 7.78 4.00
C ARG A 132 9.44 8.40 5.27
N ASN A 133 10.64 8.96 5.21
CA ASN A 133 11.22 9.68 6.34
C ASN A 133 10.56 11.05 6.53
N PHE A 134 10.33 11.43 7.79
CA PHE A 134 9.92 12.78 8.19
C PHE A 134 11.05 13.45 8.97
N ASN A 135 11.37 12.93 10.16
CA ASN A 135 12.30 13.55 11.13
C ASN A 135 13.29 12.53 11.74
N PHE A 136 13.63 11.46 11.01
CA PHE A 136 14.75 10.58 11.41
C PHE A 136 16.06 11.17 10.88
N LEU A 137 17.00 11.43 11.79
CA LEU A 137 18.28 12.04 11.45
C LEU A 137 19.33 10.95 11.14
N PRO A 138 20.17 11.15 10.12
CA PRO A 138 21.24 10.21 9.82
C PRO A 138 22.25 10.17 10.96
N PRO A 139 22.98 9.06 11.14
CA PRO A 139 24.09 9.00 12.08
C PRO A 139 25.12 10.07 11.71
N VAL A 140 25.49 10.92 12.68
CA VAL A 140 26.60 11.86 12.48
C VAL A 140 27.88 11.03 12.36
N PRO A 141 28.66 11.15 11.27
CA PRO A 141 29.94 10.48 11.18
C PRO A 141 30.82 10.98 12.32
N GLN A 142 31.21 10.07 13.23
CA GLN A 142 32.30 10.32 14.16
C GLN A 142 33.57 10.42 13.32
N ASN A 143 33.92 11.64 12.93
CA ASN A 143 35.28 11.92 12.51
C ASN A 143 36.14 11.73 13.77
N ASP A 144 36.95 10.67 13.79
CA ASP A 144 38.04 10.47 14.74
C ASP A 144 39.03 11.64 14.59
N THR A 145 38.72 12.76 15.23
CA THR A 145 39.66 13.83 15.51
C THR A 145 40.03 13.71 16.98
N ILE A 146 41.11 12.97 17.20
CA ILE A 146 41.95 13.09 18.38
C ILE A 146 42.34 14.57 18.49
N ASN A 147 41.91 15.26 19.56
CA ASN A 147 42.75 16.13 20.42
C ASN A 147 41.91 16.99 21.40
N LEU A 148 42.08 16.66 22.70
CA LEU A 148 42.12 17.50 23.90
C LEU A 148 41.22 18.75 24.02
N ARG A 149 40.17 18.67 24.87
CA ARG A 149 40.02 19.41 26.16
C ARG A 149 38.61 19.24 26.76
N ASN A 150 38.54 18.81 28.02
CA ASN A 150 37.36 18.81 28.90
C ASN A 150 37.07 20.24 29.45
N PRO A 151 35.99 20.49 30.24
CA PRO A 151 34.57 20.40 29.89
C PRO A 151 33.80 21.66 30.35
N VAL A 152 32.96 22.28 29.52
CA VAL A 152 31.99 23.29 29.99
C VAL A 152 30.62 23.03 29.39
N HIS A 153 29.66 22.78 30.29
CA HIS A 153 28.21 22.77 30.13
C HIS A 153 27.63 23.07 28.74
N LYS A 154 27.22 22.01 28.04
CA LYS A 154 25.97 21.95 27.26
C LYS A 154 25.36 20.56 27.41
N GLN A 155 24.75 20.30 28.56
CA GLN A 155 23.79 19.20 28.70
C GLN A 155 22.49 19.68 28.04
N ASN A 156 22.19 19.10 26.87
CA ASN A 156 20.95 19.09 26.07
C ASN A 156 21.48 18.88 24.64
N GLU A 157 21.54 17.69 24.04
CA GLU A 157 20.41 16.91 23.52
C GLU A 157 20.89 15.48 23.23
N ARG A 158 21.24 14.68 24.23
CA ARG A 158 21.25 13.22 24.04
C ARG A 158 19.80 12.76 24.17
N SER A 159 19.06 12.78 23.07
CA SER A 159 17.75 12.14 22.98
C SER A 159 17.94 10.64 23.16
N SER A 160 18.00 10.21 24.43
CA SER A 160 17.76 8.83 24.81
C SER A 160 16.30 8.55 24.49
N VAL A 161 16.04 8.15 23.24
CA VAL A 161 14.71 7.79 22.76
C VAL A 161 14.32 6.49 23.44
N ARG A 162 13.63 6.59 24.57
CA ARG A 162 12.96 5.45 25.21
C ARG A 162 11.79 5.06 24.32
N PHE A 163 11.91 3.92 23.65
CA PHE A 163 10.89 3.38 22.77
C PHE A 163 9.68 2.91 23.59
N ASN A 164 8.55 3.61 23.49
CA ASN A 164 7.27 3.18 24.06
C ASN A 164 6.26 3.00 22.91
N PRO A 165 6.19 1.81 22.29
CA PRO A 165 5.29 1.60 21.16
C PRO A 165 3.85 1.54 21.67
N ILE A 166 3.09 2.62 21.46
CA ILE A 166 1.63 2.53 21.51
C ILE A 166 1.19 1.94 20.17
N VAL A 167 1.00 0.63 20.15
CA VAL A 167 0.43 -0.07 19.00
C VAL A 167 -1.08 0.14 19.06
N GLN A 168 -1.63 1.09 18.29
CA GLN A 168 -3.07 1.17 18.06
C GLN A 168 -3.45 0.15 16.98
N SER A 169 -3.58 -1.12 17.37
CA SER A 169 -4.28 -2.12 16.56
C SER A 169 -5.77 -2.03 16.89
N LYS A 170 -6.56 -1.29 16.10
CA LYS A 170 -8.02 -1.39 16.18
C LYS A 170 -8.45 -2.70 15.51
N SER A 171 -8.73 -3.72 16.30
CA SER A 171 -9.41 -4.94 15.86
C SER A 171 -10.90 -4.65 15.69
N ASN A 172 -11.45 -4.93 14.49
CA ASN A 172 -12.88 -4.81 14.20
C ASN A 172 -13.64 -6.03 14.74
N THR A 173 -13.89 -6.06 16.04
CA THR A 173 -14.98 -6.86 16.61
C THR A 173 -15.73 -5.98 17.60
N LEU A 174 -17.03 -5.82 17.36
CA LEU A 174 -18.05 -5.08 18.12
C LEU A 174 -18.42 -3.73 17.49
N ILE A 175 -19.40 -3.82 16.59
CA ILE A 175 -20.37 -2.77 16.27
C ILE A 175 -21.27 -2.62 17.51
N ASN A 176 -21.38 -1.41 18.06
CA ASN A 176 -22.62 -0.82 18.55
C ASN A 176 -22.39 0.62 19.02
N GLU A 177 -23.24 1.51 18.47
CA GLU A 177 -23.80 2.73 19.07
C GLU A 177 -22.86 3.87 19.50
N ILE A 178 -23.05 5.03 18.86
CA ILE A 178 -23.40 6.36 19.43
C ILE A 178 -23.32 7.34 18.25
N ASP A 179 -24.44 7.67 17.59
CA ASP A 179 -25.44 8.70 17.89
C ASP A 179 -25.09 10.12 17.38
N SER A 180 -25.78 10.47 16.30
CA SER A 180 -26.41 11.74 15.92
C SER A 180 -26.12 12.99 16.76
N GLU A 181 -25.58 14.05 16.14
CA GLU A 181 -26.00 15.44 16.41
C GLU A 181 -25.94 16.30 15.13
N ILE A 182 -26.92 17.22 15.06
CA ILE A 182 -27.46 17.95 13.92
C ILE A 182 -27.05 19.44 13.99
N ASP A 183 -26.80 20.02 12.81
CA ASP A 183 -26.87 21.43 12.37
C ASP A 183 -26.29 22.58 13.19
N THR A 184 -25.51 23.45 12.51
CA THR A 184 -25.86 24.88 12.45
C THR A 184 -25.40 25.49 11.12
N SER A 185 -26.36 26.17 10.48
CA SER A 185 -26.26 26.91 9.23
C SER A 185 -25.53 28.25 9.37
N GLY A 186 -24.75 28.61 8.34
CA GLY A 186 -24.14 29.93 8.15
C GLY A 186 -23.94 30.19 6.65
N THR A 187 -24.49 31.29 6.17
CA THR A 187 -24.90 31.55 4.79
C THR A 187 -23.82 32.29 3.97
N ILE A 188 -23.82 32.03 2.64
CA ILE A 188 -23.29 32.83 1.50
C ILE A 188 -21.77 32.84 1.26
N ASP A 189 -21.30 32.14 0.21
CA ASP A 189 -20.72 32.82 -0.98
C ASP A 189 -20.71 31.90 -2.22
N MET A 190 -21.07 32.52 -3.34
CA MET A 190 -21.31 31.94 -4.65
C MET A 190 -19.96 31.82 -5.38
N GLY A 191 -19.35 30.64 -5.33
CA GLY A 191 -18.14 30.32 -6.09
C GLY A 191 -18.27 28.93 -6.72
N THR A 192 -18.67 28.89 -7.99
CA THR A 192 -18.76 27.68 -8.80
C THR A 192 -17.37 27.05 -8.97
N ASN A 193 -17.02 26.09 -8.11
CA ASN A 193 -15.86 25.23 -8.27
C ASN A 193 -16.30 23.78 -8.08
N ASP A 194 -16.87 23.19 -9.13
CA ASP A 194 -17.00 21.74 -9.26
C ASP A 194 -15.60 21.13 -9.43
N SER A 195 -14.87 20.94 -8.32
CA SER A 195 -13.72 20.06 -8.33
C SER A 195 -14.22 18.62 -8.23
N ASN A 196 -14.59 18.04 -9.37
CA ASN A 196 -14.61 16.60 -9.53
C ASN A 196 -13.19 16.08 -9.26
N ILE A 197 -12.96 15.52 -8.08
CA ILE A 197 -11.74 14.78 -7.78
C ILE A 197 -11.85 13.42 -8.47
N ASP A 198 -11.49 13.38 -9.75
CA ASP A 198 -11.31 12.15 -10.51
C ASP A 198 -10.04 11.46 -10.03
N THR A 199 -10.18 10.30 -9.38
CA THR A 199 -9.09 9.54 -8.76
C THR A 199 -8.21 8.76 -9.77
N ASN A 200 -8.36 9.04 -11.08
CA ASN A 200 -7.70 8.31 -12.16
C ASN A 200 -6.49 9.04 -12.78
N GLN A 201 -6.09 10.20 -12.25
CA GLN A 201 -5.00 10.96 -12.84
C GLN A 201 -3.67 10.71 -12.11
N SER A 202 -2.86 9.82 -12.68
CA SER A 202 -1.43 9.72 -12.38
C SER A 202 -0.73 10.94 -12.97
N ASN A 203 -0.37 11.90 -12.13
CA ASN A 203 0.49 13.02 -12.54
C ASN A 203 1.94 12.54 -12.56
N ASP A 204 2.37 12.01 -13.71
CA ASP A 204 3.79 11.89 -14.03
C ASP A 204 4.30 13.28 -14.43
N SER A 205 5.06 13.89 -13.53
CA SER A 205 5.87 15.05 -13.82
C SER A 205 7.03 14.61 -14.72
N ASP A 206 6.93 14.88 -16.02
CA ASP A 206 8.00 15.37 -16.90
C ASP A 206 7.63 15.17 -18.38
N ILE A 207 7.09 16.21 -19.02
CA ILE A 207 7.31 16.60 -20.43
C ILE A 207 6.57 17.93 -20.67
N SER A 208 7.35 19.01 -20.58
CA SER A 208 7.32 20.20 -21.41
C SER A 208 6.01 20.62 -22.11
N SER A 209 5.58 21.83 -21.73
CA SER A 209 4.96 22.89 -22.56
C SER A 209 3.56 22.66 -23.15
N CYS A 210 2.59 23.41 -22.59
CA CYS A 210 1.42 24.00 -23.25
C CYS A 210 1.15 23.50 -24.68
N ARG A 211 0.45 22.37 -24.81
CA ARG A 211 -0.30 22.09 -26.03
C ARG A 211 -1.73 22.60 -25.81
N PRO A 212 -2.28 23.46 -26.68
CA PRO A 212 -3.67 23.86 -26.57
C PRO A 212 -4.53 22.60 -26.64
N TYR A 213 -5.24 22.33 -25.55
CA TYR A 213 -6.20 21.23 -25.46
C TYR A 213 -7.40 21.60 -26.34
N ASP A 214 -7.42 21.04 -27.54
CA ASP A 214 -8.54 21.16 -28.46
C ASP A 214 -9.63 20.16 -28.03
N LYS A 215 -10.70 20.69 -27.43
CA LYS A 215 -11.85 19.91 -26.91
C LYS A 215 -12.52 19.04 -27.97
N ASP A 216 -12.39 19.39 -29.24
CA ASP A 216 -13.03 18.67 -30.35
C ASP A 216 -12.10 17.65 -31.01
N ARG A 217 -10.83 17.60 -30.59
CA ARG A 217 -9.84 16.71 -31.17
C ARG A 217 -9.99 15.31 -30.58
N LYS A 218 -10.75 14.47 -31.28
CA LYS A 218 -10.89 13.05 -30.93
C LYS A 218 -9.52 12.38 -30.91
N ILE A 219 -9.19 11.77 -29.79
CA ILE A 219 -7.99 10.94 -29.63
C ILE A 219 -8.12 9.77 -30.62
N LYS A 220 -7.08 9.58 -31.44
CA LYS A 220 -7.04 8.47 -32.38
C LYS A 220 -7.00 7.17 -31.58
N GLY A 221 -7.90 6.24 -31.90
CA GLY A 221 -7.93 4.93 -31.26
C GLY A 221 -6.57 4.23 -31.38
N TYR A 222 -6.09 3.67 -30.28
CA TYR A 222 -4.81 2.95 -30.22
C TYR A 222 -4.81 1.69 -31.08
N VAL A 223 -6.00 1.13 -31.36
CA VAL A 223 -6.20 -0.09 -32.13
C VAL A 223 -6.99 0.23 -33.40
N ASP A 224 -6.48 -0.23 -34.53
CA ASP A 224 -7.15 -0.12 -35.83
C ASP A 224 -8.02 -1.36 -36.08
N PHE A 225 -9.34 -1.16 -36.11
CA PHE A 225 -10.32 -2.21 -36.37
C PHE A 225 -10.74 -2.30 -37.84
N THR A 226 -10.09 -1.57 -38.76
CA THR A 226 -10.46 -1.54 -40.19
C THR A 226 -10.47 -2.94 -40.80
N CYS A 227 -9.42 -3.73 -40.54
CA CYS A 227 -9.32 -5.11 -41.01
C CYS A 227 -10.47 -6.00 -40.48
N TYR A 228 -10.89 -5.80 -39.23
CA TYR A 228 -12.03 -6.52 -38.66
C TYR A 228 -13.33 -6.16 -39.41
N TYR A 229 -13.61 -4.86 -39.60
CA TYR A 229 -14.84 -4.43 -40.29
C TYR A 229 -14.90 -4.84 -41.76
N GLU A 230 -13.77 -4.85 -42.46
CA GLU A 230 -13.69 -5.36 -43.83
C GLU A 230 -14.03 -6.86 -43.91
N ASN A 231 -13.51 -7.65 -42.98
CA ASN A 231 -13.76 -9.08 -42.93
C ASN A 231 -15.21 -9.39 -42.54
N VAL A 232 -15.80 -8.63 -41.63
CA VAL A 232 -17.23 -8.71 -41.29
C VAL A 232 -18.09 -8.38 -42.52
N ALA A 233 -17.74 -7.33 -43.27
CA ALA A 233 -18.47 -6.97 -44.49
C ALA A 233 -18.37 -8.05 -45.59
N LYS A 234 -17.19 -8.66 -45.77
CA LYS A 234 -16.99 -9.80 -46.67
C LYS A 234 -17.81 -11.02 -46.24
N ALA A 235 -17.79 -11.38 -44.95
CA ALA A 235 -18.56 -12.49 -44.41
C ALA A 235 -20.07 -12.26 -44.52
N ARG A 236 -20.54 -11.02 -44.34
CA ARG A 236 -21.94 -10.63 -44.54
C ARG A 236 -22.38 -10.80 -46.00
N LYS A 237 -21.52 -10.42 -46.96
CA LYS A 237 -21.79 -10.65 -48.41
C LYS A 237 -21.80 -12.14 -48.77
N ASN A 238 -20.93 -12.93 -48.14
CA ASN A 238 -20.79 -14.36 -48.42
C ASN A 238 -21.79 -15.24 -47.63
N GLY A 239 -22.65 -14.64 -46.79
CA GLY A 239 -23.64 -15.37 -45.97
C GLY A 239 -23.03 -16.25 -44.88
N THR A 240 -21.75 -16.08 -44.55
CA THR A 240 -21.00 -16.87 -43.57
C THR A 240 -20.93 -16.20 -42.19
N LEU A 241 -21.60 -15.07 -42.02
CA LEU A 241 -21.62 -14.34 -40.76
C LEU A 241 -22.56 -15.03 -39.75
N PRO A 242 -22.09 -15.37 -38.53
CA PRO A 242 -22.94 -15.96 -37.50
C PRO A 242 -24.10 -15.06 -37.10
N GLY A 243 -25.31 -15.63 -36.97
CA GLY A 243 -26.56 -14.87 -36.76
C GLY A 243 -26.66 -14.07 -35.46
N PHE A 244 -25.73 -14.24 -34.50
CA PHE A 244 -25.66 -13.43 -33.29
C PHE A 244 -24.92 -12.09 -33.51
N ILE A 245 -24.25 -11.91 -34.66
CA ILE A 245 -23.57 -10.67 -35.03
C ILE A 245 -24.51 -9.88 -35.96
N LYS A 246 -25.17 -8.83 -35.44
CA LYS A 246 -26.03 -7.93 -36.21
C LYS A 246 -25.22 -6.90 -37.00
#